data_AF-A0A6P1KCW3-F1
#
_entry.id   AF-A0A6P1KCW3-F1
#
_cell.length_a   1.000
_cell.length_b   1.000
_cell.length_c   1.000
_cell.angle_alpha   90.00
_cell.angle_beta   90.00
_cell.angle_gamma   90.00
#
_symmetry.space_group_name_H-M   'P 1'
#
loop_
_entity.id
_entity.type
_entity.pdbx_description
1 polymer ?
#
loop_
_entity_poly.entity_id
_entity_poly.type
_entity_poly.pdbx_seq_one_letter_code
_entity_poly.pdbx_strand_id
1 'polypeptide(L)'
;MQNLSLQPSTPIYDLPKTIVLSMVLLAVFFASQLIGVVLFAPWVLQDTANLDIAEKVLQGSENGTLMSLSLGFTLAMVLGCVYLFIRFKNSRVKDYLAIKPFTWYQLLQCSALLIVLNVIINLVTVWLGREPMMFMENLAESAHPRWLLVLAMVVFAPIYEEVIFRGFMWTGLASSKLGMWGASVLTSILFAVIHMQYGMVELLGIFCLAMLFSYGRIISGSLLLPVVLHMMNNGLAMAQYLYG
;
A
#
# COMPACT_ATOMS: atom_id res chain seq x y z
N MET A 1 11.36 32.98 7.11
CA MET A 1 12.35 31.97 6.65
C MET A 1 11.57 30.80 6.09
N GLN A 2 11.60 30.55 4.78
CA GLN A 2 10.95 29.37 4.19
C GLN A 2 11.67 28.11 4.69
N ASN A 3 10.94 27.20 5.33
CA ASN A 3 11.48 25.91 5.78
C ASN A 3 11.94 25.11 4.54
N LEU A 4 13.25 25.15 4.24
CA LEU A 4 13.91 24.38 3.18
C LEU A 4 13.70 22.85 3.33
N SER A 5 13.20 22.39 4.49
CA SER A 5 12.92 20.98 4.80
C SER A 5 11.65 20.41 4.13
N LEU A 6 10.77 21.25 3.59
CA LEU A 6 9.45 20.85 3.07
C LEU A 6 9.38 20.77 1.54
N GLN A 7 10.49 20.84 0.81
CA GLN A 7 10.44 20.70 -0.65
C GLN A 7 10.37 19.21 -1.05
N PRO A 8 9.44 18.82 -1.95
CA PRO A 8 9.42 17.48 -2.52
C PRO A 8 10.73 17.20 -3.27
N SER A 9 11.09 15.91 -3.41
CA SER A 9 12.22 15.51 -4.23
C SER A 9 12.02 16.04 -5.66
N THR A 10 13.09 16.53 -6.29
CA THR A 10 13.01 17.08 -7.65
C THR A 10 12.49 16.01 -8.61
N PRO A 11 11.40 16.27 -9.34
CA PRO A 11 10.79 15.26 -10.20
C PRO A 11 11.71 15.00 -11.41
N ILE A 12 11.99 13.73 -11.69
CA ILE A 12 12.80 13.31 -12.85
C ILE A 12 11.98 13.24 -14.14
N TYR A 13 10.66 13.24 -14.00
CA TYR A 13 9.67 13.22 -15.08
C TYR A 13 8.79 14.47 -14.98
N ASP A 14 8.34 14.98 -16.12
CA ASP A 14 7.26 15.96 -16.15
C ASP A 14 5.93 15.35 -15.66
N LEU A 15 4.93 16.20 -15.41
CA LEU A 15 3.64 15.77 -14.88
C LEU A 15 2.95 14.73 -15.80
N PRO A 16 2.84 14.93 -17.14
CA PRO A 16 2.22 13.94 -18.01
C PRO A 16 2.91 12.56 -17.95
N LYS A 17 4.25 12.52 -17.99
CA LYS A 17 4.99 11.25 -17.87
C LYS A 17 4.84 10.62 -16.50
N THR A 18 4.82 11.43 -15.43
CA THR A 18 4.54 10.93 -14.07
C THR A 18 3.20 10.21 -14.02
N ILE A 19 2.15 10.82 -14.59
CA ILE A 19 0.81 10.22 -14.62
C ILE A 19 0.83 8.92 -15.41
N VAL A 20 1.36 8.92 -16.63
CA VAL A 20 1.43 7.72 -17.49
C VAL A 20 2.20 6.60 -16.79
N LEU A 21 3.39 6.88 -16.25
CA LEU A 21 4.20 5.87 -15.57
C LEU A 21 3.54 5.39 -14.27
N SER A 22 2.80 6.24 -13.57
CA SER A 22 2.02 5.81 -12.40
C SER A 22 0.88 4.88 -12.79
N MET A 23 0.20 5.12 -13.92
CA MET A 23 -0.79 4.19 -14.48
C MET A 23 -0.15 2.86 -14.89
N VAL A 24 1.05 2.89 -15.47
CA VAL A 24 1.81 1.67 -15.76
C VAL A 24 2.16 0.92 -14.48
N LEU A 25 2.57 1.60 -13.40
CA LEU A 25 2.84 0.97 -12.11
C LEU A 25 1.58 0.33 -11.53
N LEU A 26 0.42 0.98 -11.62
CA LEU A 26 -0.85 0.40 -11.20
C LEU A 26 -1.23 -0.83 -12.04
N ALA A 27 -1.01 -0.78 -13.35
CA ALA A 27 -1.22 -1.93 -14.22
C ALA A 27 -0.28 -3.10 -13.87
N VAL A 28 1.00 -2.83 -13.60
CA VAL A 28 1.97 -3.84 -13.14
C VAL A 28 1.56 -4.40 -11.79
N PHE A 29 1.10 -3.56 -10.87
CA PHE A 29 0.59 -3.97 -9.56
C PHE A 29 -0.54 -5.00 -9.71
N PHE A 30 -1.65 -4.65 -10.40
CA PHE A 30 -2.77 -5.57 -10.59
C PHE A 30 -2.41 -6.80 -11.42
N ALA A 31 -1.67 -6.63 -12.53
CA ALA A 31 -1.29 -7.75 -13.38
C ALA A 31 -0.38 -8.72 -12.64
N SER A 32 0.59 -8.23 -11.86
CA SER A 32 1.47 -9.10 -11.08
C SER A 32 0.72 -9.85 -9.98
N GLN A 33 -0.31 -9.26 -9.36
CA GLN A 33 -1.13 -9.97 -8.38
C GLN A 33 -1.91 -11.13 -9.03
N LEU A 34 -2.54 -10.89 -10.19
CA LEU A 34 -3.26 -11.94 -10.91
C LEU A 34 -2.32 -13.02 -11.45
N ILE A 35 -1.19 -12.61 -12.04
CA ILE A 35 -0.16 -13.53 -12.53
C ILE A 35 0.43 -14.32 -11.38
N GLY A 36 0.74 -13.70 -10.25
CA GLY A 36 1.26 -14.36 -9.06
C GLY A 36 0.29 -15.43 -8.55
N VAL A 37 -1.00 -15.11 -8.54
CA VAL A 37 -2.04 -16.08 -8.16
C VAL A 37 -2.03 -17.31 -9.07
N VAL A 38 -2.07 -17.10 -10.39
CA VAL A 38 -2.05 -18.20 -11.38
C VAL A 38 -0.74 -18.98 -11.35
N LEU A 39 0.38 -18.25 -11.21
CA LEU A 39 1.72 -18.81 -11.14
C LEU A 39 1.81 -19.76 -9.96
N PHE A 40 1.40 -19.33 -8.76
CA PHE A 40 1.59 -20.11 -7.54
C PHE A 40 0.50 -21.15 -7.25
N ALA A 41 -0.63 -21.10 -7.95
CA ALA A 41 -1.74 -22.03 -7.77
C ALA A 41 -1.33 -23.52 -7.72
N PRO A 42 -0.49 -24.05 -8.63
CA PRO A 42 -0.15 -25.48 -8.64
C PRO A 42 0.56 -26.00 -7.38
N TRP A 43 1.15 -25.11 -6.57
CA TRP A 43 1.85 -25.48 -5.34
C TRP A 43 0.99 -25.34 -4.08
N VAL A 44 -0.19 -24.74 -4.18
CA VAL A 44 -1.04 -24.43 -3.00
C VAL A 44 -2.42 -25.05 -3.12
N LEU A 45 -3.06 -24.94 -4.28
CA LEU A 45 -4.41 -25.49 -4.51
C LEU A 45 -4.32 -26.97 -4.91
N GLN A 46 -5.34 -27.74 -4.53
CA GLN A 46 -5.50 -29.13 -4.98
C GLN A 46 -6.12 -29.15 -6.39
N ASP A 47 -5.81 -30.19 -7.17
CA ASP A 47 -6.42 -30.47 -8.49
C ASP A 47 -6.38 -29.32 -9.53
N THR A 48 -5.36 -28.46 -9.46
CA THR A 48 -5.20 -27.31 -10.37
C THR A 48 -5.08 -27.64 -11.85
N ALA A 49 -4.79 -28.91 -12.20
CA ALA A 49 -4.72 -29.37 -13.57
C ALA A 49 -6.08 -29.29 -14.28
N ASN A 50 -7.18 -29.39 -13.53
CA ASN A 50 -8.54 -29.33 -14.06
C ASN A 50 -9.15 -27.93 -14.01
N LEU A 51 -8.50 -26.99 -13.31
CA LEU A 51 -8.97 -25.61 -13.18
C LEU A 51 -8.52 -24.75 -14.36
N ASP A 52 -9.45 -23.98 -14.91
CA ASP A 52 -9.11 -22.92 -15.86
C ASP A 52 -8.44 -21.72 -15.18
N ILE A 53 -8.06 -20.69 -15.96
CA ILE A 53 -7.39 -19.51 -15.41
C ILE A 53 -8.31 -18.70 -14.50
N ALA A 54 -9.59 -18.57 -14.84
CA ALA A 54 -10.54 -17.79 -14.07
C ALA A 54 -10.83 -18.46 -12.72
N GLU A 55 -10.96 -19.78 -12.70
CA GLU A 55 -11.15 -20.57 -11.48
C GLU A 55 -9.92 -20.50 -10.57
N LYS A 56 -8.70 -20.57 -11.15
CA LYS A 56 -7.46 -20.36 -10.40
C LYS A 56 -7.41 -18.97 -9.76
N VAL A 57 -7.83 -17.94 -10.48
CA VAL A 57 -7.89 -16.57 -9.96
C VAL A 57 -8.92 -16.47 -8.84
N LEU A 58 -10.13 -17.00 -9.04
CA LEU A 58 -11.20 -16.91 -8.07
C LEU A 58 -10.82 -17.63 -6.77
N GLN A 59 -10.47 -18.91 -6.86
CA GLN A 59 -10.10 -19.72 -5.69
C GLN A 59 -8.80 -19.23 -5.03
N GLY A 60 -7.82 -18.84 -5.85
CA GLY A 60 -6.53 -18.39 -5.33
C GLY A 60 -6.60 -17.03 -4.65
N SER A 61 -7.48 -16.12 -5.11
CA SER A 61 -7.64 -14.79 -4.51
C SER A 61 -8.30 -14.83 -3.13
N GLU A 62 -8.99 -15.94 -2.80
CA GLU A 62 -9.58 -16.18 -1.48
C GLU A 62 -8.70 -17.06 -0.58
N ASN A 63 -7.57 -17.57 -1.10
CA ASN A 63 -6.64 -18.39 -0.34
C ASN A 63 -5.48 -17.57 0.23
N GLY A 64 -5.34 -17.56 1.56
CA GLY A 64 -4.34 -16.78 2.29
C GLY A 64 -2.89 -17.08 1.92
N THR A 65 -2.51 -18.35 1.79
CA THR A 65 -1.13 -18.72 1.41
C THR A 65 -0.81 -18.25 0.01
N LEU A 66 -1.72 -18.50 -0.94
CA LEU A 66 -1.54 -18.17 -2.33
C LEU A 66 -1.52 -16.65 -2.55
N MET A 67 -2.45 -15.93 -1.91
CA MET A 67 -2.45 -14.47 -1.88
C MET A 67 -1.11 -13.94 -1.35
N SER A 68 -0.60 -14.51 -0.26
CA SER A 68 0.68 -14.07 0.33
C SER A 68 1.87 -14.23 -0.61
N LEU A 69 1.96 -15.36 -1.33
CA LEU A 69 2.98 -15.58 -2.35
C LEU A 69 2.84 -14.59 -3.51
N SER A 70 1.61 -14.35 -3.95
CA SER A 70 1.31 -13.37 -4.99
C SER A 70 1.75 -11.95 -4.59
N LEU A 71 1.46 -11.52 -3.35
CA LEU A 71 1.90 -10.22 -2.84
C LEU A 71 3.44 -10.10 -2.78
N GLY A 72 4.15 -11.18 -2.46
CA GLY A 72 5.61 -11.23 -2.53
C GLY A 72 6.14 -11.07 -3.96
N PHE A 73 5.49 -11.70 -4.95
CA PHE A 73 5.82 -11.52 -6.36
C PHE A 73 5.51 -10.10 -6.85
N THR A 74 4.36 -9.53 -6.46
CA THR A 74 4.01 -8.14 -6.75
C THR A 74 5.03 -7.16 -6.19
N LEU A 75 5.50 -7.37 -4.96
CA LEU A 75 6.58 -6.56 -4.38
C LEU A 75 7.81 -6.54 -5.28
N ALA A 76 8.28 -7.71 -5.73
CA ALA A 76 9.45 -7.80 -6.61
C ALA A 76 9.22 -7.09 -7.95
N MET A 77 8.05 -7.28 -8.57
CA MET A 77 7.70 -6.67 -9.86
C MET A 77 7.59 -5.15 -9.76
N VAL A 78 6.88 -4.64 -8.76
CA VAL A 78 6.69 -3.18 -8.57
C VAL A 78 8.01 -2.51 -8.24
N LEU A 79 8.79 -3.04 -7.29
CA LEU A 79 10.09 -2.46 -6.94
C LEU A 79 11.07 -2.52 -8.12
N GLY A 80 11.04 -3.61 -8.90
CA GLY A 80 11.81 -3.73 -10.14
C GLY A 80 11.44 -2.65 -11.16
N CYS A 81 10.14 -2.46 -11.44
CA CYS A 81 9.67 -1.42 -12.35
C CYS A 81 10.04 -0.01 -11.88
N VAL A 82 9.82 0.32 -10.60
CA VAL A 82 10.19 1.62 -10.04
C VAL A 82 11.69 1.85 -10.10
N TYR A 83 12.50 0.83 -9.76
CA TYR A 83 13.95 0.88 -9.90
C TYR A 83 14.35 1.20 -11.35
N LEU A 84 13.79 0.47 -12.33
CA LEU A 84 14.08 0.69 -13.75
C LEU A 84 13.69 2.09 -14.21
N PHE A 85 12.50 2.58 -13.85
CA PHE A 85 12.05 3.93 -14.21
C PHE A 85 13.03 4.99 -13.68
N ILE A 86 13.39 4.91 -12.40
CA ILE A 86 14.31 5.90 -11.80
C ILE A 86 15.71 5.80 -12.41
N ARG A 87 16.24 4.59 -12.60
CA ARG A 87 17.58 4.37 -13.16
C ARG A 87 17.68 4.70 -14.64
N PHE A 88 16.59 4.58 -15.41
CA PHE A 88 16.56 5.01 -16.81
C PHE A 88 16.77 6.51 -16.97
N LYS A 89 16.42 7.32 -15.97
CA LYS A 89 16.74 8.75 -15.90
C LYS A 89 18.07 9.05 -15.20
N ASN A 90 18.89 8.02 -15.00
CA ASN A 90 20.16 8.06 -14.28
C ASN A 90 20.07 8.68 -12.88
N SER A 91 18.89 8.67 -12.26
CA SER A 91 18.69 9.18 -10.91
C SER A 91 18.94 8.10 -9.86
N ARG A 92 19.15 8.49 -8.61
CA ARG A 92 19.34 7.58 -7.48
C ARG A 92 17.97 7.28 -6.86
N VAL A 93 17.63 6.00 -6.72
CA VAL A 93 16.36 5.54 -6.11
C VAL A 93 16.16 6.13 -4.73
N LYS A 94 17.22 6.14 -3.91
CA LYS A 94 17.21 6.69 -2.56
C LYS A 94 16.78 8.17 -2.53
N ASP A 95 17.25 8.96 -3.49
CA ASP A 95 16.96 10.39 -3.54
C ASP A 95 15.55 10.65 -4.06
N TYR A 96 15.16 9.98 -5.14
CA TYR A 96 13.84 10.17 -5.76
C TYR A 96 12.71 9.76 -4.83
N LEU A 97 12.83 8.59 -4.19
CA LEU A 97 11.88 8.09 -3.20
C LEU A 97 12.05 8.74 -1.82
N ALA A 98 13.02 9.66 -1.65
CA ALA A 98 13.30 10.30 -0.37
C ALA A 98 13.50 9.31 0.79
N ILE A 99 14.29 8.25 0.57
CA ILE A 99 14.64 7.27 1.59
C ILE A 99 15.72 7.86 2.49
N LYS A 100 15.28 8.52 3.58
CA LYS A 100 16.14 9.15 4.59
C LYS A 100 15.56 8.94 5.99
N PRO A 101 16.38 9.00 7.05
CA PRO A 101 15.88 8.89 8.42
C PRO A 101 14.88 10.00 8.75
N PHE A 102 13.96 9.70 9.67
CA PHE A 102 13.00 10.64 10.27
C PHE A 102 13.24 10.69 11.79
N THR A 103 12.71 11.71 12.47
CA THR A 103 12.91 11.86 13.92
C THR A 103 11.91 11.01 14.71
N TRP A 104 12.30 10.56 15.90
CA TRP A 104 11.39 9.80 16.78
C TRP A 104 10.16 10.61 17.20
N TYR A 105 10.28 11.95 17.31
CA TYR A 105 9.15 12.84 17.56
C TYR A 105 8.10 12.79 16.43
N GLN A 106 8.54 12.76 15.17
CA GLN A 106 7.64 12.60 14.02
C GLN A 106 6.94 11.24 14.06
N LEU A 107 7.68 10.18 14.41
CA LEU A 107 7.10 8.85 14.58
C LEU A 107 6.05 8.83 15.68
N LEU A 108 6.34 9.36 16.87
CA LEU A 108 5.39 9.39 17.98
C LEU A 108 4.16 10.22 17.65
N GLN A 109 4.34 11.40 17.06
CA GLN A 109 3.22 12.26 16.68
C GLN A 109 2.30 11.54 15.68
N CYS A 110 2.85 10.96 14.63
CA CYS A 110 2.04 10.24 13.64
C CYS A 110 1.45 8.94 14.21
N SER A 111 2.14 8.25 15.12
CA SER A 111 1.62 7.05 15.78
C SER A 111 0.46 7.39 16.72
N ALA A 112 0.54 8.51 17.45
CA ALA A 112 -0.57 8.99 18.27
C ALA A 112 -1.80 9.33 17.40
N LEU A 113 -1.59 10.03 16.28
CA LEU A 113 -2.66 10.31 15.31
C LEU A 113 -3.23 9.01 14.71
N LEU A 114 -2.38 8.02 14.45
CA LEU A 114 -2.80 6.71 13.93
C LEU A 114 -3.70 5.98 14.91
N ILE A 115 -3.34 5.97 16.20
CA ILE A 115 -4.13 5.36 17.27
C ILE A 115 -5.49 6.07 17.39
N VAL A 116 -5.48 7.40 17.46
CA VAL A 116 -6.72 8.19 17.54
C VAL A 116 -7.63 7.92 16.34
N LEU A 117 -7.06 7.91 15.13
CA LEU A 117 -7.81 7.62 13.92
C LEU A 117 -8.39 6.21 13.92
N ASN A 118 -7.62 5.19 14.32
CA ASN A 118 -8.11 3.82 14.43
C ASN A 118 -9.24 3.68 15.47
N VAL A 119 -9.14 4.37 16.61
CA VAL A 119 -10.22 4.41 17.61
C VAL A 119 -11.48 5.04 17.02
N ILE A 120 -11.36 6.16 16.30
CA ILE A 120 -12.51 6.81 15.64
C ILE A 120 -13.13 5.89 14.60
N ILE A 121 -12.32 5.27 13.74
CA ILE A 121 -12.81 4.33 12.72
C ILE A 121 -13.55 3.18 13.40
N ASN A 122 -12.97 2.56 14.44
CA ASN A 122 -13.61 1.46 15.16
C ASN A 122 -14.94 1.86 15.81
N LEU A 123 -15.00 3.02 16.48
CA LEU A 123 -16.24 3.52 17.09
C LEU A 123 -17.33 3.76 16.04
N VAL A 124 -16.97 4.32 14.88
CA VAL A 124 -17.90 4.53 13.77
C VAL A 124 -18.40 3.20 13.21
N THR A 125 -17.50 2.23 12.99
CA THR A 125 -17.83 0.88 12.52
C THR A 125 -18.82 0.19 13.47
N VAL A 126 -18.54 0.21 14.78
CA VAL A 126 -19.43 -0.36 15.80
C VAL A 126 -20.77 0.38 15.86
N TRP A 127 -20.75 1.71 15.83
CA TRP A 127 -21.97 2.52 15.87
C TRP A 127 -22.88 2.28 14.66
N LEU A 128 -22.29 1.99 13.49
CA LEU A 128 -23.03 1.63 12.27
C LEU A 128 -23.42 0.15 12.21
N GLY A 129 -23.08 -0.67 13.22
CA GLY A 129 -23.37 -2.09 13.25
C GLY A 129 -22.70 -2.87 12.11
N ARG A 130 -21.48 -2.49 11.73
CA ARG A 130 -20.72 -3.16 10.68
C ARG A 130 -19.99 -4.37 11.25
N GLU A 131 -20.19 -5.52 10.62
CA GLU A 131 -19.50 -6.76 10.95
C GLU A 131 -18.03 -6.75 10.46
N PRO A 132 -17.15 -7.58 11.05
CA PRO A 132 -15.77 -7.75 10.59
C PRO A 132 -15.66 -8.12 9.10
N MET A 133 -14.55 -7.74 8.47
CA MET A 133 -14.38 -7.95 7.02
C MET A 133 -14.18 -9.44 6.69
N MET A 134 -15.22 -10.09 6.13
CA MET A 134 -15.20 -11.51 5.72
C MET A 134 -14.00 -11.87 4.81
N PHE A 135 -13.58 -10.93 3.96
CA PHE A 135 -12.42 -11.13 3.08
C PHE A 135 -11.14 -11.48 3.85
N MET A 136 -10.84 -10.74 4.91
CA MET A 136 -9.61 -10.96 5.70
C MET A 136 -9.70 -12.20 6.58
N GLU A 137 -10.90 -12.54 7.04
CA GLU A 137 -11.16 -13.77 7.80
C GLU A 137 -10.87 -15.01 6.94
N ASN A 138 -11.42 -15.09 5.72
CA ASN A 138 -11.16 -16.18 4.78
C ASN A 138 -9.66 -16.35 4.48
N LEU A 139 -8.93 -15.24 4.30
CA LEU A 139 -7.49 -15.28 4.09
C LEU A 139 -6.74 -15.78 5.33
N ALA A 140 -7.11 -15.31 6.53
CA ALA A 140 -6.45 -15.69 7.78
C ALA A 140 -6.65 -17.18 8.11
N GLU A 141 -7.84 -17.71 7.86
CA GLU A 141 -8.16 -19.12 8.10
C GLU A 141 -7.42 -20.06 7.15
N SER A 142 -7.35 -19.71 5.86
CA SER A 142 -6.73 -20.54 4.81
C SER A 142 -5.21 -20.38 4.69
N ALA A 143 -4.60 -19.44 5.42
CA ALA A 143 -3.16 -19.21 5.39
C ALA A 143 -2.37 -20.24 6.20
N HIS A 144 -1.63 -21.09 5.49
CA HIS A 144 -0.68 -22.05 6.02
C HIS A 144 0.69 -21.92 5.32
N PRO A 145 1.75 -21.46 6.00
CA PRO A 145 1.78 -21.01 7.40
C PRO A 145 1.28 -19.56 7.59
N ARG A 146 0.60 -19.28 8.72
CA ARG A 146 0.03 -17.94 9.02
C ARG A 146 1.05 -16.80 9.06
N TRP A 147 2.30 -17.08 9.43
CA TRP A 147 3.35 -16.05 9.45
C TRP A 147 3.61 -15.46 8.05
N LEU A 148 3.37 -16.25 6.99
CA LEU A 148 3.55 -15.78 5.62
C LEU A 148 2.49 -14.72 5.26
N LEU A 149 1.25 -14.90 5.73
CA LEU A 149 0.19 -13.89 5.58
C LEU A 149 0.52 -12.63 6.36
N VAL A 150 1.00 -12.75 7.59
CA VAL A 150 1.45 -11.59 8.37
C VAL A 150 2.57 -10.86 7.63
N LEU A 151 3.57 -11.57 7.12
CA LEU A 151 4.66 -10.97 6.35
C LEU A 151 4.13 -10.25 5.09
N ALA A 152 3.19 -10.86 4.38
CA ALA A 152 2.63 -10.27 3.17
C ALA A 152 1.80 -9.01 3.46
N MET A 153 0.89 -9.06 4.43
CA MET A 153 -0.02 -7.95 4.76
C MET A 153 0.65 -6.82 5.54
N VAL A 154 1.60 -7.14 6.41
CA VAL A 154 2.26 -6.16 7.30
C VAL A 154 3.52 -5.58 6.65
N VAL A 155 4.17 -6.30 5.73
CA VAL A 155 5.46 -5.87 5.16
C VAL A 155 5.38 -5.69 3.65
N PHE A 156 5.02 -6.72 2.89
CA PHE A 156 5.10 -6.65 1.43
C PHE A 156 4.13 -5.61 0.86
N ALA A 157 2.85 -5.69 1.24
CA ALA A 157 1.83 -4.76 0.76
C ALA A 157 2.14 -3.30 1.11
N PRO A 158 2.37 -2.92 2.38
CA PRO A 158 2.71 -1.55 2.74
C PRO A 158 3.93 -1.00 1.99
N ILE A 159 4.96 -1.81 1.74
CA ILE A 159 6.16 -1.33 1.04
C ILE A 159 5.85 -0.96 -0.41
N TYR A 160 5.30 -1.87 -1.21
CA TYR A 160 5.09 -1.56 -2.62
C TYR A 160 3.99 -0.51 -2.81
N GLU A 161 2.98 -0.48 -1.94
CA GLU A 161 1.93 0.53 -1.98
C GLU A 161 2.46 1.92 -1.71
N GLU A 162 3.20 2.11 -0.61
CA GLU A 162 3.77 3.43 -0.32
C GLU A 162 4.79 3.85 -1.38
N VAL A 163 5.55 2.92 -1.94
CA VAL A 163 6.47 3.21 -3.05
C VAL A 163 5.73 3.71 -4.30
N ILE A 164 4.58 3.12 -4.66
CA ILE A 164 3.76 3.61 -5.79
C ILE A 164 3.14 4.97 -5.44
N PHE A 165 2.39 5.03 -4.35
CA PHE A 165 1.50 6.17 -4.05
C PHE A 165 2.26 7.36 -3.48
N ARG A 166 3.08 7.19 -2.43
CA ARG A 166 3.77 8.28 -1.70
C ARG A 166 5.21 8.48 -2.16
N GLY A 167 5.77 7.46 -2.80
CA GLY A 167 7.07 7.50 -3.45
C GLY A 167 6.99 8.11 -4.84
N PHE A 168 6.59 7.33 -5.83
CA PHE A 168 6.66 7.71 -7.23
C PHE A 168 5.60 8.73 -7.64
N MET A 169 4.31 8.41 -7.42
CA MET A 169 3.17 9.20 -7.89
C MET A 169 3.10 10.54 -7.16
N TRP A 170 3.14 10.53 -5.82
CA TRP A 170 3.10 11.75 -5.00
C TRP A 170 4.25 12.71 -5.32
N THR A 171 5.47 12.23 -5.53
CA THR A 171 6.63 13.10 -5.81
C THR A 171 6.43 13.94 -7.08
N GLY A 172 5.97 13.32 -8.17
CA GLY A 172 5.72 14.06 -9.42
C GLY A 172 4.49 14.96 -9.33
N LEU A 173 3.42 14.54 -8.64
CA LEU A 173 2.23 15.36 -8.41
C LEU A 173 2.51 16.56 -7.52
N ALA A 174 3.25 16.37 -6.42
CA ALA A 174 3.57 17.40 -5.43
C ALA A 174 4.46 18.51 -6.01
N SER A 175 5.21 18.20 -7.07
CA SER A 175 6.05 19.14 -7.80
C SER A 175 5.29 19.92 -8.87
N SER A 176 4.00 19.63 -9.07
CA SER A 176 3.12 20.37 -9.98
C SER A 176 2.35 21.49 -9.24
N LYS A 177 1.44 22.17 -9.94
CA LYS A 177 0.54 23.18 -9.35
C LYS A 177 -0.38 22.61 -8.25
N LEU A 178 -0.54 21.28 -8.16
CA LEU A 178 -1.28 20.64 -7.07
C LEU A 178 -0.62 20.83 -5.70
N GLY A 179 0.71 20.97 -5.68
CA GLY A 179 1.49 21.02 -4.44
C GLY A 179 1.34 19.75 -3.58
N MET A 180 1.96 19.77 -2.41
CA MET A 180 2.00 18.61 -1.51
C MET A 180 0.61 18.16 -1.03
N TRP A 181 -0.29 19.10 -0.73
CA TRP A 181 -1.63 18.77 -0.23
C TRP A 181 -2.56 18.25 -1.32
N GLY A 182 -2.54 18.85 -2.51
CA GLY A 182 -3.31 18.34 -3.66
C GLY A 182 -2.83 16.95 -4.09
N ALA A 183 -1.52 16.71 -4.08
CA ALA A 183 -0.95 15.38 -4.32
C ALA A 183 -1.38 14.37 -3.24
N SER A 184 -1.41 14.78 -1.97
CA SER A 184 -1.85 13.92 -0.85
C SER A 184 -3.31 13.51 -0.99
N VAL A 185 -4.20 14.46 -1.31
CA VAL A 185 -5.63 14.17 -1.52
C VAL A 185 -5.82 13.24 -2.72
N LEU A 186 -5.21 13.56 -3.86
CA LEU A 186 -5.37 12.76 -5.08
C LEU A 186 -4.85 11.32 -4.91
N THR A 187 -3.63 11.17 -4.36
CA THR A 187 -3.05 9.84 -4.12
C THR A 187 -3.84 9.05 -3.07
N SER A 188 -4.43 9.71 -2.07
CA SER A 188 -5.26 9.04 -1.06
C SER A 188 -6.62 8.60 -1.61
N ILE A 189 -7.22 9.36 -2.52
CA ILE A 189 -8.43 8.93 -3.25
C ILE A 189 -8.11 7.70 -4.10
N LEU A 190 -7.04 7.76 -4.90
CA LEU A 190 -6.64 6.62 -5.75
C LEU A 190 -6.29 5.39 -4.91
N PHE A 191 -5.64 5.58 -3.76
CA PHE A 191 -5.37 4.51 -2.80
C PHE A 191 -6.66 3.86 -2.29
N ALA A 192 -7.66 4.64 -1.90
CA ALA A 192 -8.96 4.09 -1.49
C ALA A 192 -9.66 3.36 -2.64
N VAL A 193 -9.62 3.89 -3.87
CA VAL A 193 -10.29 3.29 -5.04
C VAL A 193 -9.72 1.91 -5.40
N ILE A 194 -8.46 1.61 -5.14
CA ILE A 194 -7.93 0.25 -5.39
C ILE A 194 -8.38 -0.76 -4.32
N HIS A 195 -9.08 -0.32 -3.27
CA HIS A 195 -9.58 -1.13 -2.16
C HIS A 195 -11.10 -1.37 -2.20
N MET A 196 -11.72 -1.26 -3.39
CA MET A 196 -13.17 -1.37 -3.59
C MET A 196 -13.78 -2.74 -3.25
N GLN A 197 -12.98 -3.74 -2.85
CA GLN A 197 -13.47 -4.96 -2.21
C GLN A 197 -14.12 -4.71 -0.84
N TYR A 198 -13.88 -3.54 -0.23
CA TYR A 198 -14.51 -3.14 1.03
C TYR A 198 -15.71 -2.22 0.83
N GLY A 199 -16.52 -2.08 1.87
CA GLY A 199 -17.67 -1.18 1.89
C GLY A 199 -17.28 0.30 1.93
N MET A 200 -18.27 1.16 1.70
CA MET A 200 -18.05 2.61 1.60
C MET A 200 -17.51 3.25 2.89
N VAL A 201 -17.87 2.70 4.06
CA VAL A 201 -17.41 3.21 5.36
C VAL A 201 -15.92 2.91 5.54
N GLU A 202 -15.53 1.69 5.19
CA GLU A 202 -14.16 1.20 5.22
C GLU A 202 -13.29 1.97 4.24
N LEU A 203 -13.78 2.22 3.02
CA LEU A 203 -13.10 3.05 2.03
C LEU A 203 -12.82 4.47 2.53
N LEU A 204 -13.76 5.07 3.28
CA LEU A 204 -13.55 6.37 3.91
C LEU A 204 -12.48 6.30 5.00
N GLY A 205 -12.46 5.24 5.81
CA GLY A 205 -11.39 4.97 6.78
C GLY A 205 -10.03 4.82 6.11
N ILE A 206 -9.97 4.05 5.03
CA ILE A 206 -8.78 3.84 4.19
C ILE A 206 -8.29 5.18 3.61
N PHE A 207 -9.19 6.02 3.10
CA PHE A 207 -8.85 7.38 2.64
C PHE A 207 -8.23 8.23 3.76
N CYS A 208 -8.80 8.20 4.96
CA CYS A 208 -8.28 8.95 6.10
C CYS A 208 -6.90 8.45 6.56
N LEU A 209 -6.68 7.13 6.58
CA LEU A 209 -5.38 6.51 6.85
C LEU A 209 -4.35 6.93 5.80
N ALA A 210 -4.73 6.85 4.53
CA ALA A 210 -3.95 7.30 3.39
C ALA A 210 -3.54 8.78 3.48
N MET A 211 -4.44 9.65 3.96
CA MET A 211 -4.15 11.05 4.24
C MET A 211 -3.15 11.21 5.40
N LEU A 212 -3.27 10.41 6.46
CA LEU A 212 -2.31 10.40 7.57
C LEU A 212 -0.92 9.95 7.13
N PHE A 213 -0.81 8.93 6.27
CA PHE A 213 0.47 8.51 5.70
C PHE A 213 1.09 9.63 4.87
N SER A 214 0.27 10.33 4.06
CA SER A 214 0.71 11.48 3.29
C SER A 214 1.15 12.65 4.18
N TYR A 215 0.48 12.88 5.31
CA TYR A 215 0.92 13.82 6.33
C TYR A 215 2.30 13.43 6.91
N GLY A 216 2.50 12.15 7.25
CA GLY A 216 3.80 11.61 7.66
C GLY A 216 4.90 11.86 6.62
N ARG A 217 4.58 11.66 5.33
CA ARG A 217 5.48 11.96 4.21
C ARG A 217 5.87 13.43 4.12
N ILE A 218 4.93 14.35 4.38
CA ILE A 218 5.16 15.80 4.36
C ILE A 218 6.07 16.22 5.52
N ILE A 219 5.71 15.87 6.75
CA ILE A 219 6.43 16.39 7.93
C ILE A 219 7.83 15.80 8.07
N SER A 220 8.04 14.54 7.66
CA SER A 220 9.35 13.90 7.69
C SER A 220 10.18 14.19 6.45
N GLY A 221 9.53 14.57 5.35
CA GLY A 221 10.14 14.58 4.03
C GLY A 221 10.64 13.20 3.58
N SER A 222 10.26 12.11 4.24
CA SER A 222 10.77 10.76 4.04
C SER A 222 9.67 9.78 3.68
N LEU A 223 9.95 8.85 2.76
CA LEU A 223 9.06 7.72 2.48
C LEU A 223 9.10 6.65 3.57
N LEU A 224 10.15 6.61 4.40
CA LEU A 224 10.23 5.59 5.44
C LEU A 224 9.17 5.77 6.53
N LEU A 225 8.79 7.01 6.86
CA LEU A 225 7.76 7.25 7.88
C LEU A 225 6.38 6.72 7.48
N PRO A 226 5.81 7.04 6.30
CA PRO A 226 4.53 6.45 5.89
C PRO A 226 4.59 4.93 5.77
N VAL A 227 5.70 4.36 5.27
CA VAL A 227 5.90 2.89 5.26
C VAL A 227 5.76 2.33 6.67
N VAL A 228 6.50 2.86 7.64
CA VAL A 228 6.44 2.37 9.03
C VAL A 228 5.04 2.52 9.63
N LEU A 229 4.37 3.66 9.42
CA LEU A 229 3.01 3.88 9.91
C LEU A 229 2.01 2.91 9.30
N HIS A 230 2.14 2.62 8.01
CA HIS A 230 1.29 1.67 7.30
C HIS A 230 1.54 0.24 7.79
N MET A 231 2.81 -0.17 7.96
CA MET A 231 3.15 -1.46 8.59
C MET A 231 2.58 -1.56 10.00
N MET A 232 2.66 -0.48 10.81
CA MET A 232 2.06 -0.46 12.15
C MET A 232 0.54 -0.62 12.10
N ASN A 233 -0.14 0.10 11.20
CA ASN A 233 -1.59 -0.01 11.01
C ASN A 233 -2.00 -1.44 10.63
N ASN A 234 -1.34 -2.03 9.63
CA ASN A 234 -1.64 -3.39 9.19
C ASN A 234 -1.26 -4.42 10.25
N GLY A 235 -0.21 -4.19 11.03
CA GLY A 235 0.15 -5.03 12.17
C GLY A 235 -0.93 -5.03 13.25
N LEU A 236 -1.49 -3.87 13.58
CA LEU A 236 -2.62 -3.76 14.50
C LEU A 236 -3.87 -4.48 13.97
N ALA A 237 -4.19 -4.29 12.69
CA ALA A 237 -5.31 -4.97 12.05
C ALA A 237 -5.12 -6.50 12.02
N MET A 238 -3.94 -6.99 11.61
CA MET A 238 -3.63 -8.42 11.59
C MET A 238 -3.65 -9.04 13.00
N ALA A 239 -3.24 -8.31 14.03
CA ALA A 239 -3.34 -8.80 15.40
C ALA A 239 -4.80 -9.00 15.84
N GLN A 240 -5.73 -8.14 15.39
CA GLN A 240 -7.16 -8.32 15.64
C GLN A 240 -7.69 -9.60 14.97
N TYR A 241 -7.30 -9.88 13.72
CA TYR A 241 -7.74 -11.11 13.03
C TYR A 241 -7.13 -12.41 13.57
N LEU A 242 -5.96 -12.35 14.20
CA LEU A 242 -5.26 -13.54 14.69
C LEU A 242 -5.56 -13.86 16.16
N TYR A 243 -5.96 -12.88 16.95
CA TYR A 243 -6.10 -13.00 18.41
C TYR A 243 -7.39 -12.39 18.99
N GLY A 244 -8.15 -11.64 18.20
CA GLY A 244 -9.46 -11.08 18.58
C GLY A 244 -10.58 -12.06 18.25
#